data_AF-A0A6M4FTW4-F1
#
_entry.id   AF-A0A6M4FTW4-F1
#
_cell.length_a   1.000
_cell.length_b   1.000
_cell.length_c   1.000
_cell.angle_alpha   90.00
_cell.angle_beta   90.00
_cell.angle_gamma   90.00
#
_symmetry.space_group_name_H-M   'P 1'
#
loop_
_entity.id
_entity.type
_entity.pdbx_description
1 polymer ?
#
loop_
_entity_poly.entity_id
_entity_poly.type
_entity_poly.pdbx_seq_one_letter_code
_entity_poly.pdbx_strand_id
1 'polypeptide(L)'
;MLRLGLLLLIAPILLLMGVYFWELSDVRECTYAGGYWDYLEGVCRDTPQPFVSWLQRYPWLVNGGMLLSVIGMGLCMVGLYVKRR
;
A
#
# COMPACT_ATOMS: atom_id res chain seq x y z
N MET A 1 15.56 -18.66 4.76
CA MET A 1 14.21 -18.61 5.39
C MET A 1 13.99 -17.29 6.12
N LEU A 2 14.66 -17.01 7.24
CA LEU A 2 14.42 -15.80 8.05
C LEU A 2 14.58 -14.46 7.33
N ARG A 3 15.70 -14.23 6.62
CA ARG A 3 15.94 -12.96 5.90
C ARG A 3 14.88 -12.69 4.83
N LEU A 4 14.51 -13.73 4.07
CA LEU A 4 13.49 -13.65 3.03
C LEU A 4 12.09 -13.42 3.64
N GLY A 5 11.77 -14.12 4.74
CA GLY A 5 10.51 -13.92 5.45
C GLY A 5 10.35 -12.50 5.98
N LEU A 6 11.41 -11.93 6.56
CA LEU A 6 11.42 -10.53 7.01
C LEU A 6 11.23 -9.55 5.85
N LEU A 7 11.89 -9.79 4.72
CA LEU A 7 11.71 -8.95 3.53
C LEU A 7 10.26 -9.00 3.04
N LEU A 8 9.68 -10.20 2.88
CA LEU A 8 8.29 -10.37 2.45
C LEU A 8 7.28 -9.82 3.47
N LEU A 9 7.63 -9.78 4.75
CA LEU A 9 6.77 -9.24 5.80
C LEU A 9 6.75 -7.71 5.82
N ILE A 10 7.90 -7.06 5.58
CA ILE A 10 8.08 -5.61 5.80
C ILE A 10 8.01 -4.82 4.49
N ALA A 11 8.57 -5.34 3.39
CA ALA A 11 8.62 -4.61 2.13
C ALA A 11 7.23 -4.20 1.60
N PRO A 12 6.17 -5.03 1.68
CA PRO A 12 4.85 -4.65 1.18
C PRO A 12 4.27 -3.43 1.87
N ILE A 13 4.39 -3.32 3.20
CA ILE A 13 3.81 -2.18 3.93
C ILE A 13 4.58 -0.89 3.63
N LEU A 14 5.90 -0.95 3.51
CA LEU A 14 6.71 0.22 3.14
C LEU A 14 6.37 0.71 1.73
N LEU A 15 6.20 -0.20 0.78
CA LEU A 15 5.78 0.14 -0.58
C LEU A 15 4.38 0.74 -0.59
N LEU A 16 3.42 0.11 0.09
CA LEU A 16 2.04 0.60 0.18
C LEU A 16 1.98 2.00 0.81
N MET A 17 2.71 2.22 1.91
CA MET A 17 2.80 3.55 2.51
C MET A 17 3.42 4.56 1.55
N GLY A 18 4.54 4.22 0.90
CA GLY A 18 5.21 5.13 -0.03
C GLY A 18 4.30 5.60 -1.16
N VAL A 19 3.61 4.67 -1.82
CA VAL A 19 2.70 5.01 -2.93
C VAL A 19 1.46 5.76 -2.42
N TYR A 20 0.89 5.37 -1.28
CA TYR A 20 -0.25 6.07 -0.68
C TYR A 20 0.08 7.52 -0.31
N PHE A 21 1.24 7.75 0.31
CA PHE A 21 1.65 9.10 0.69
C PHE A 21 2.00 9.97 -0.52
N TRP A 22 2.45 9.38 -1.62
CA TRP A 22 2.62 10.09 -2.87
C TRP A 22 1.28 10.65 -3.36
N GLU A 23 0.26 9.80 -3.58
CA GLU A 23 -1.04 10.29 -4.04
C GLU A 23 -1.65 11.26 -3.02
N LEU A 24 -1.51 10.99 -1.72
CA LEU A 24 -2.01 11.89 -0.68
C LEU A 24 -1.39 13.29 -0.78
N SER A 25 -0.13 13.40 -1.20
CA SER A 25 0.52 14.69 -1.44
C SER A 25 -0.19 15.47 -2.56
N ASP A 26 -0.45 14.81 -3.70
CA ASP A 26 -1.10 15.43 -4.86
C ASP A 26 -2.55 15.84 -4.54
N VAL A 27 -3.28 14.97 -3.84
CA VAL A 27 -4.64 15.25 -3.33
C VAL A 27 -4.62 16.50 -2.42
N ARG A 28 -3.64 16.58 -1.50
CA ARG A 28 -3.53 17.72 -0.59
C ARG A 28 -3.19 19.01 -1.32
N GLU A 29 -2.28 18.97 -2.29
CA GLU A 29 -1.96 20.14 -3.10
C GLU A 29 -3.20 20.66 -3.85
N CYS A 30 -3.93 19.77 -4.53
CA CYS A 30 -5.17 20.12 -5.23
C CYS A 30 -6.23 20.73 -4.30
N THR A 31 -6.48 20.08 -3.15
CA THR A 31 -7.49 20.54 -2.19
C THR A 31 -7.10 21.83 -1.49
N TYR A 32 -5.82 22.07 -1.21
CA TYR A 32 -5.35 23.35 -0.68
C TYR A 32 -5.47 24.49 -1.68
N ALA A 33 -5.38 24.21 -2.98
CA ALA A 33 -5.68 25.18 -4.03
C ALA A 33 -7.19 25.43 -4.23
N GLY A 34 -8.06 24.74 -3.49
CA GLY A 34 -9.52 24.84 -3.59
C GLY A 34 -10.14 23.95 -4.69
N GLY A 35 -9.35 23.07 -5.31
CA GLY A 35 -9.82 22.13 -6.32
C GLY A 35 -10.40 20.84 -5.74
N TYR A 36 -10.89 19.99 -6.64
CA TYR A 36 -11.49 18.68 -6.34
C TYR A 36 -10.68 17.57 -7.03
N TRP A 37 -10.12 16.66 -6.24
CA TRP A 37 -9.32 15.56 -6.78
C TRP A 37 -10.19 14.47 -7.41
N ASP A 38 -9.92 14.12 -8.66
CA ASP A 38 -10.49 12.95 -9.32
C ASP A 38 -9.65 11.70 -9.00
N TYR A 39 -10.17 10.83 -8.15
CA TYR A 39 -9.49 9.60 -7.75
C TYR A 39 -9.38 8.57 -8.87
N LEU A 40 -10.22 8.61 -9.90
CA LEU A 40 -10.15 7.64 -11.00
C LEU A 40 -9.09 8.05 -12.03
N GLU A 41 -9.01 9.34 -12.33
CA GLU A 41 -8.10 9.87 -13.35
C GLU A 41 -6.77 10.39 -12.77
N GLY A 42 -6.69 10.63 -11.46
CA GLY A 42 -5.48 11.12 -10.80
C GLY A 42 -5.15 12.57 -11.15
N VAL A 43 -6.17 13.41 -11.29
CA VAL A 43 -6.03 14.81 -11.71
C VAL A 43 -6.88 15.74 -10.84
N CYS A 44 -6.46 17.01 -10.74
CA CYS A 44 -7.24 18.05 -10.09
C CYS A 44 -8.30 18.61 -11.04
N ARG A 45 -9.53 18.82 -10.55
CA ARG A 45 -10.68 19.34 -11.29
C ARG A 45 -11.27 20.57 -10.59
N ASP A 46 -11.96 21.42 -11.37
CA ASP A 46 -12.64 22.61 -10.84
C ASP A 46 -14.05 22.31 -10.31
N THR A 47 -14.58 21.12 -10.57
CA THR A 47 -15.92 20.69 -10.15
C THR A 47 -15.85 19.51 -9.18
N PRO A 48 -16.83 19.37 -8.27
CA PRO A 48 -16.88 18.28 -7.30
C PRO A 48 -16.74 16.89 -7.93
N GLN A 49 -15.85 16.08 -7.35
CA GLN A 49 -15.56 14.72 -7.78
C GLN A 49 -16.02 13.69 -6.72
N PRO A 50 -16.43 12.48 -7.13
CA PRO A 50 -16.75 11.42 -6.19
C PRO A 50 -15.49 10.88 -5.50
N PHE A 51 -15.59 10.63 -4.20
CA PHE A 51 -14.53 9.92 -3.48
C PHE A 51 -14.55 8.43 -3.83
N VAL A 52 -13.39 7.91 -4.26
CA VAL A 52 -13.18 6.47 -4.48
C VAL A 52 -11.95 6.04 -3.70
N SER A 53 -12.12 5.10 -2.77
CA SER A 53 -11.04 4.72 -1.85
C SER A 53 -9.88 4.00 -2.56
N TRP A 54 -8.68 4.13 -2.02
CA TRP A 54 -7.48 3.42 -2.52
C TRP A 54 -7.69 1.90 -2.59
N LEU A 55 -8.38 1.33 -1.60
CA LEU A 55 -8.65 -0.12 -1.54
C LEU A 55 -9.53 -0.58 -2.70
N GLN A 56 -10.46 0.26 -3.15
CA GLN A 56 -11.32 -0.04 -4.31
C GLN A 56 -10.57 0.07 -5.63
N ARG A 57 -9.65 1.04 -5.76
CA ARG A 57 -8.88 1.28 -6.99
C ARG A 57 -7.71 0.33 -7.18
N TYR A 58 -7.04 -0.07 -6.09
CA TYR A 58 -5.83 -0.90 -6.13
C TYR A 58 -5.97 -2.20 -5.29
N PRO A 59 -7.02 -3.01 -5.49
CA PRO A 59 -7.28 -4.19 -4.67
C PRO A 59 -6.16 -5.24 -4.79
N TRP A 60 -5.58 -5.42 -5.99
CA TRP A 60 -4.48 -6.36 -6.20
C TRP A 60 -3.22 -5.97 -5.45
N LEU A 61 -2.90 -4.67 -5.40
CA LEU A 61 -1.72 -4.18 -4.69
C LEU A 61 -1.88 -4.37 -3.19
N VAL A 62 -3.04 -3.99 -2.64
CA VAL A 62 -3.34 -4.11 -1.21
C VAL A 62 -3.42 -5.58 -0.79
N ASN A 63 -4.28 -6.36 -1.44
CA ASN A 63 -4.49 -7.77 -1.07
C ASN A 63 -3.27 -8.63 -1.38
N GLY A 64 -2.59 -8.37 -2.51
CA GLY A 64 -1.34 -9.03 -2.86
C GLY A 64 -0.23 -8.72 -1.85
N GLY A 65 -0.11 -7.46 -1.43
CA GLY A 65 0.81 -7.06 -0.37
C GLY A 65 0.52 -7.77 0.96
N MET A 66 -0.75 -7.85 1.36
CA MET A 66 -1.17 -8.60 2.55
C MET A 66 -0.82 -10.09 2.44
N LEU A 67 -1.08 -10.71 1.29
CA LEU A 67 -0.76 -12.12 1.05
C LEU A 67 0.75 -12.38 1.14
N LEU A 68 1.57 -11.51 0.56
CA LEU A 68 3.03 -11.58 0.69
C LEU A 68 3.48 -11.46 2.15
N SER A 69 2.87 -10.57 2.92
CA SER A 69 3.15 -10.45 4.36
C SER A 69 2.80 -11.72 5.14
N VAL A 70 1.68 -12.37 4.83
CA VAL A 70 1.30 -13.66 5.43
C VAL A 70 2.31 -14.76 5.10
N ILE A 71 2.75 -14.84 3.83
CA ILE A 71 3.81 -15.77 3.41
C ILE A 71 5.12 -15.47 4.16
N GLY A 72 5.49 -14.19 4.27
CA GLY A 72 6.68 -13.74 4.99
C GLY A 72 6.67 -14.16 6.45
N MET A 73 5.53 -13.98 7.13
CA MET A 73 5.31 -14.44 8.50
C MET A 73 5.50 -15.96 8.64
N GLY A 74 4.92 -16.76 7.72
CA GLY A 74 5.11 -18.21 7.69
C GLY A 74 6.58 -18.63 7.54
N LEU A 75 7.32 -17.99 6.63
CA LEU A 75 8.75 -18.25 6.45
C LEU A 75 9.59 -17.86 7.67
N CYS A 76 9.23 -16.79 8.37
CA CYS A 76 9.85 -16.40 9.63
C CYS A 76 9.63 -17.48 10.70
N MET A 77 8.40 -17.97 10.87
CA MET A 77 8.08 -19.03 11.82
C MET A 77 8.87 -20.31 11.54
N VAL A 78 8.86 -20.79 10.28
CA VAL A 78 9.63 -21.97 9.87
C VAL A 78 11.12 -21.77 10.12
N GLY A 79 11.66 -20.60 9.75
CA GLY A 79 13.07 -20.30 9.95
C GLY A 79 13.50 -20.25 11.41
N LEU A 80 12.65 -19.74 12.31
CA LEU A 80 12.90 -19.74 13.76
C LEU A 80 12.76 -21.14 14.37
N TYR A 81 11.78 -21.91 13.91
CA TYR A 81 11.54 -23.27 14.41
C TYR A 81 12.68 -24.23 14.02
N VAL A 82 13.12 -24.20 12.75
CA VAL A 82 14.18 -25.09 12.25
C VAL A 82 15.55 -24.72 12.83
N LYS A 83 15.85 -23.44 13.06
CA LYS A 83 17.13 -23.02 13.66
C LYS A 83 17.30 -23.47 15.12
N ARG A 84 16.21 -23.80 15.80
CA ARG A 84 16.21 -24.20 17.22
C ARG A 84 16.35 -25.71 17.41
N ARG A 85 16.19 -26.51 16.35
CA ARG A 85 16.60 -27.93 16.32
C ARG A 85 18.08 -28.02 15.94
#